data_AF-A0A8T6UHX4-F1
#
_entry.id   AF-A0A8T6UHX4-F1
#
_cell.length_a   1.000
_cell.length_b   1.000
_cell.length_c   1.000
_cell.angle_alpha   90.00
_cell.angle_beta   90.00
_cell.angle_gamma   90.00
#
_symmetry.space_group_name_H-M   'P 1'
#
loop_
_entity.id
_entity.type
_entity.pdbx_description
1 polymer ?
#
loop_
_entity_poly.entity_id
_entity_poly.type
_entity_poly.pdbx_seq_one_letter_code
_entity_poly.pdbx_strand_id
1 'polypeptide(L)' 'MIVETTGNKVKAYVSWYSDGMLILDVTDAYNPVEVGRYLDNEVNENGEPNDFWGVYKVPNDPYLYGSDRNGGLY' A
#
# COMPACT_ATOMS: atom_id res chain seq x y z
N MET A 1 2.83 -1.71 -7.34
CA MET A 1 3.52 -0.52 -6.81
C MET A 1 3.22 0.69 -7.69
N ILE A 2 3.03 1.85 -7.07
CA ILE A 2 2.89 3.16 -7.73
C ILE A 2 3.86 4.14 -7.09
N VAL A 3 4.41 5.08 -7.86
CA VAL A 3 5.27 6.16 -7.35
C VAL A 3 4.63 7.50 -7.68
N GLU A 4 4.57 8.40 -6.71
CA GLU A 4 4.06 9.77 -6.86
C GLU A 4 5.15 10.76 -6.45
N THR A 5 5.30 11.85 -7.20
CA THR A 5 6.16 12.97 -6.84
C THR A 5 5.30 14.20 -6.59
N THR A 6 5.41 14.76 -5.39
CA THR A 6 4.67 15.96 -4.97
C THR A 6 5.68 16.96 -4.42
N GLY A 7 5.94 18.04 -5.16
CA GLY A 7 6.99 19.01 -4.83
C GLY A 7 8.37 18.36 -4.83
N ASN A 8 9.07 18.43 -3.70
CA ASN A 8 10.38 17.79 -3.50
C ASN A 8 10.29 16.41 -2.83
N LYS A 9 9.10 15.85 -2.66
CA LYS A 9 8.88 14.55 -2.02
C LYS A 9 8.53 13.48 -3.05
N VAL A 10 9.11 12.30 -2.89
CA VAL A 10 8.79 11.11 -3.67
C VAL A 10 8.23 10.05 -2.74
N LYS A 11 7.05 9.52 -3.04
CA LYS A 11 6.42 8.44 -2.27
C LYS A 11 6.21 7.22 -3.15
N ALA A 12 6.45 6.04 -2.58
CA ALA A 12 6.09 4.76 -3.17
C ALA A 12 4.93 4.13 -2.40
N TYR A 13 3.92 3.67 -3.12
CA TYR A 13 2.77 2.95 -2.62
C TYR A 13 2.90 1.49 -3.06
N VAL A 14 3.01 0.58 -2.11
CA VAL A 14 3.40 -0.82 -2.35
C VAL A 14 2.35 -1.73 -1.73
N SER A 15 1.80 -2.66 -2.50
CA SER A 15 1.12 -3.85 -1.98
C SER A 15 2.17 -4.93 -1.74
N TRP A 16 2.13 -5.57 -0.56
CA TRP A 16 3.11 -6.54 -0.13
C TRP A 16 2.47 -7.77 0.52
N TYR A 17 1.51 -8.39 -0.19
CA TYR A 17 0.87 -9.63 0.23
C TYR A 17 0.36 -9.54 1.68
N SER A 18 0.80 -10.48 2.52
CA SER A 18 0.44 -10.57 3.93
C SER A 18 1.00 -9.46 4.83
N ASP A 19 1.91 -8.62 4.34
CA ASP A 19 2.42 -7.46 5.10
C ASP A 19 1.62 -6.18 4.80
N GLY A 20 0.60 -6.29 3.95
CA GLY A 20 -0.37 -5.23 3.69
C GLY A 20 0.04 -4.25 2.61
N MET A 21 -0.44 -3.02 2.74
CA MET A 21 -0.10 -1.90 1.86
C MET A 21 0.75 -0.88 2.58
N LEU A 22 1.92 -0.59 2.03
CA LEU A 22 2.92 0.30 2.59
C LEU A 22 2.96 1.60 1.80
N ILE A 23 3.19 2.69 2.53
CA ILE A 23 3.55 3.99 2.00
C ILE A 23 4.97 4.29 2.46
N LEU A 24 5.88 4.44 1.50
CA LEU A 24 7.28 4.73 1.75
C LEU A 24 7.58 6.15 1.28
N ASP A 25 8.22 6.98 2.12
CA ASP A 25 8.95 8.17 1.65
C ASP A 25 10.29 7.68 1.08
N VAL A 26 10.45 7.86 -0.23
CA VAL A 26 11.63 7.46 -1.01
C VAL A 26 12.32 8.67 -1.62
N THR A 27 12.17 9.84 -0.98
CA THR A 27 12.84 11.08 -1.41
C THR A 27 14.36 10.93 -1.40
N ASP A 28 14.90 10.26 -0.38
CA ASP A 28 16.27 9.75 -0.40
C ASP A 28 16.23 8.26 -0.78
N ALA A 29 16.65 7.96 -2.01
CA ALA A 29 16.65 6.59 -2.52
C ALA A 29 17.58 5.64 -1.74
N TYR A 30 18.57 6.17 -1.00
CA TYR A 30 19.48 5.38 -0.17
C TYR A 30 18.95 5.16 1.25
N ASN A 31 17.92 5.90 1.65
CA ASN A 31 17.30 5.78 2.97
C ASN A 31 15.76 5.86 2.89
N PRO A 32 15.09 4.84 2.32
CA PRO A 32 13.63 4.75 2.35
C PRO A 32 13.08 4.68 3.77
N VAL A 33 11.99 5.39 4.04
CA VAL A 33 11.33 5.39 5.35
C VAL A 33 9.85 5.02 5.17
N GLU A 34 9.37 4.02 5.93
CA GLU A 34 7.94 3.72 6.01
C GLU A 34 7.22 4.85 6.74
N VAL A 35 6.22 5.45 6.09
CA VAL A 35 5.43 6.57 6.63
C VAL A 35 3.97 6.21 6.83
N GLY A 36 3.57 4.99 6.45
CA GLY A 36 2.23 4.48 6.69
C GLY A 36 2.10 3.02 6.25
N ARG A 37 1.20 2.31 6.91
CA ARG A 37 0.84 0.94 6.58
C ARG A 37 -0.64 0.74 6.79
N TYR A 38 -1.29 0.06 5.86
CA TYR A 38 -2.57 -0.57 6.05
C TYR A 38 -2.36 -2.08 6.09
N LEU A 39 -2.61 -2.66 7.26
CA LEU A 39 -2.58 -4.10 7.47
C LEU A 39 -3.76 -4.41 8.38
N ASP A 40 -4.62 -5.28 7.90
CA ASP A 40 -5.70 -5.84 8.69
C ASP A 40 -5.37 -7.30 9.02
N ASN A 41 -5.55 -7.65 10.29
CA ASN A 41 -5.28 -8.99 10.82
C ASN A 41 -6.52 -9.90 10.77
N GLU A 42 -7.61 -9.43 10.15
CA GLU A 42 -8.75 -10.25 9.83
C GLU A 42 -8.38 -11.37 8.85
N VAL A 43 -9.14 -12.46 8.97
CA VAL A 43 -9.06 -13.61 8.07
C VAL A 43 -10.42 -13.77 7.39
N ASN A 44 -10.41 -14.22 6.15
CA ASN A 44 -11.65 -14.53 5.43
C ASN A 44 -12.36 -15.77 6.04
N GLU A 45 -13.49 -16.16 5.45
CA GLU A 45 -14.27 -17.33 5.87
C GLU A 45 -13.49 -18.67 5.87
N ASN A 46 -12.40 -18.75 5.10
CA ASN A 46 -11.52 -19.92 5.03
C ASN A 46 -10.34 -19.84 6.00
N GLY A 47 -10.24 -18.77 6.80
CA GLY A 47 -9.13 -18.55 7.73
C GLY A 47 -7.85 -18.03 7.06
N GLU A 48 -7.94 -17.54 5.83
CA GLU A 48 -6.81 -16.97 5.09
C GLU A 48 -6.65 -15.48 5.45
N PRO A 49 -5.43 -15.01 5.74
CA PRO A 49 -5.19 -13.60 6.02
C PRO A 49 -5.35 -12.74 4.77
N ASN A 50 -5.39 -11.43 4.95
CA ASN A 50 -5.24 -10.50 3.84
C ASN A 50 -3.96 -10.78 3.04
N ASP A 51 -4.07 -10.66 1.74
CA ASP A 51 -3.10 -10.96 0.72
C ASP A 51 -3.18 -9.93 -0.42
N PHE A 52 -2.71 -8.71 -0.11
CA PHE A 52 -2.76 -7.56 -1.00
C PHE A 52 -1.89 -7.76 -2.24
N TRP A 53 -2.53 -7.70 -3.40
CA TRP A 53 -1.87 -7.85 -4.70
C TRP A 53 -1.75 -6.54 -5.45
N GLY A 54 -2.80 -5.72 -5.40
CA GLY A 54 -2.89 -4.47 -6.15
C GLY A 54 -2.92 -3.24 -5.25
N VAL A 55 -2.40 -2.14 -5.79
CA VAL A 55 -2.45 -0.82 -5.18
C VAL A 55 -2.71 0.22 -6.26
N TYR A 56 -3.65 1.14 -5.99
CA TYR A 56 -3.96 2.27 -6.86
C TYR A 56 -4.05 3.58 -6.06
N LYS A 57 -3.17 4.53 -6.37
CA LYS A 57 -3.23 5.89 -5.80
C LYS A 57 -4.11 6.77 -6.68
N VAL A 58 -5.16 7.34 -6.11
CA VAL A 58 -6.03 8.27 -6.84
C VAL A 58 -5.27 9.58 -7.08
N PRO A 59 -5.13 10.04 -8.34
CA PRO A 59 -4.44 11.29 -8.63
C PRO A 59 -5.12 12.49 -7.96
N ASN A 60 -4.33 13.38 -7.35
CA ASN A 60 -4.79 14.62 -6.70
C ASN A 60 -5.75 14.44 -5.51
N ASP A 61 -5.93 13.21 -5.02
CA ASP A 61 -6.83 12.89 -3.91
C ASP A 61 -6.06 12.12 -2.82
N PRO A 62 -6.38 12.27 -1.51
CA PRO A 62 -5.81 11.43 -0.46
C PRO A 62 -6.12 9.92 -0.57
N TYR A 63 -7.09 9.48 -1.39
CA TYR A 63 -7.48 8.07 -1.43
C TYR A 63 -6.45 7.14 -2.09
N LEU A 64 -6.31 5.95 -1.49
CA LEU A 64 -5.50 4.84 -1.94
C LEU A 64 -6.39 3.60 -1.91
N TYR A 65 -6.46 2.87 -3.02
CA TYR A 65 -7.21 1.61 -3.11
C TYR A 65 -6.28 0.41 -3.09
N GLY A 66 -6.70 -0.62 -2.38
CA GLY A 66 -6.02 -1.92 -2.28
C GLY A 66 -6.89 -3.04 -2.83
N SER A 67 -6.32 -3.91 -3.67
CA SER A 67 -7.00 -5.15 -4.05
C SER A 67 -6.34 -6.34 -3.39
N ASP A 68 -7.15 -7.09 -2.66
CA ASP A 68 -6.79 -8.28 -1.90
C ASP A 68 -7.31 -9.53 -2.60
N ARG A 69 -6.54 -10.63 -2.56
CA ARG A 69 -6.96 -11.90 -3.17
C ARG A 69 -8.01 -12.67 -2.38
N ASN A 70 -8.13 -12.37 -1.09
CA ASN A 70 -8.93 -13.10 -0.10
C ASN A 70 -10.10 -12.26 0.45
N GLY A 71 -10.01 -10.93 0.45
CA GLY A 71 -10.98 -10.01 1.06
C GLY A 71 -11.63 -8.97 0.13
N GLY A 72 -11.12 -8.75 -1.09
CA GLY A 72 -11.73 -7.86 -2.08
C GLY A 72 -11.06 -6.49 -2.20
N LEU A 73 -11.86 -5.42 -2.26
CA LEU A 73 -11.38 -4.04 -2.47
C LEU A 73 -11.44 -3.24 -1.17
N TYR A 74 -10.35 -2.55 -0.86
CA TYR A 74 -10.16 -1.68 0.30
C TYR A 74 -9.85 -0.26 -0.15
#